data_AF-A0A2D6CSY1-F1
#
_entry.id   AF-A0A2D6CSY1-F1
#
_cell.length_a   1.000
_cell.length_b   1.000
_cell.length_c   1.000
_cell.angle_alpha   90.00
_cell.angle_beta   90.00
_cell.angle_gamma   90.00
#
_symmetry.space_group_name_H-M   'P 1'
#
loop_
_entity.id
_entity.type
_entity.pdbx_description
1 polymer ?
#
loop_
_entity_poly.entity_id
_entity_poly.type
_entity_poly.pdbx_seq_one_letter_code
_entity_poly.pdbx_strand_id
1 'polypeptide(L)'
;MSTRAKIIAGYVVALAIIAAIGIVAFVAVNDLIDSADWTAHTHEVLEASSSLEADLNFAETAARGYVISGDAFYLAEYSDQANAARAMLARARVLTVDNAGQQQRLDGAASAVSQLLDDLSSVIAVRDAQGLLAARVCSESVGSCSLLLLPELFPAVVGSYKP
;
A
#
# COMPACT_ATOMS: atom_id res chain seq x y z
N MET A 1 10.28 48.76 -53.67
CA MET A 1 10.79 47.53 -53.02
C MET A 1 11.38 46.60 -54.09
N SER A 2 12.69 46.30 -54.02
CA SER A 2 13.42 45.47 -55.01
C SER A 2 12.86 44.04 -55.07
N THR A 3 12.79 43.44 -56.25
CA THR A 3 12.30 42.05 -56.46
C THR A 3 13.05 41.03 -55.62
N ARG A 4 14.35 41.25 -55.39
CA ARG A 4 15.20 40.42 -54.52
C ARG A 4 14.71 40.41 -53.07
N ALA A 5 14.28 41.57 -52.55
CA ALA A 5 13.77 41.69 -51.19
C ALA A 5 12.44 40.95 -51.00
N LYS A 6 11.60 40.91 -52.04
CA LYS A 6 10.32 40.16 -52.01
C LYS A 6 10.55 38.65 -51.96
N ILE A 7 11.53 38.14 -52.71
CA ILE A 7 11.88 36.72 -52.72
C ILE A 7 12.49 36.30 -51.37
N ILE A 8 13.43 37.10 -50.84
CA ILE A 8 14.04 36.85 -49.52
C ILE A 8 12.98 36.87 -48.42
N ALA A 9 12.07 37.86 -48.43
CA ALA A 9 10.99 37.93 -47.45
C ALA A 9 10.09 36.68 -47.48
N GLY A 10 9.73 36.19 -48.67
CA GLY A 10 8.94 34.96 -48.82
C GLY A 10 9.66 33.74 -48.24
N TYR A 11 10.98 33.62 -48.47
CA TYR A 11 11.78 32.50 -47.98
C TYR A 11 11.91 32.51 -46.45
N VAL A 12 12.14 33.70 -45.85
CA VAL A 12 12.19 33.87 -44.39
C VAL A 12 10.86 33.49 -43.74
N VAL A 13 9.73 33.91 -44.34
CA VAL A 13 8.39 33.57 -43.84
C VAL A 13 8.15 32.06 -43.91
N ALA A 14 8.52 31.41 -45.02
CA ALA A 14 8.38 29.95 -45.16
C ALA A 14 9.22 29.19 -44.10
N LEU A 15 10.46 29.60 -43.88
CA LEU A 15 11.33 29.01 -42.85
C LEU A 15 10.79 29.23 -41.43
N ALA A 16 10.25 30.42 -41.14
CA ALA A 16 9.65 30.72 -39.85
C ALA A 16 8.43 29.83 -39.56
N ILE A 17 7.59 29.59 -40.57
CA ILE A 17 6.44 28.68 -40.45
C ILE A 17 6.90 27.24 -40.17
N ILE A 18 7.91 26.75 -40.89
CA ILE A 18 8.46 25.41 -40.69
C ILE A 18 9.05 25.27 -39.27
N ALA A 19 9.81 26.25 -38.81
CA ALA A 19 10.37 26.26 -37.46
C ALA A 19 9.27 26.27 -36.38
N ALA A 20 8.22 27.08 -36.57
CA ALA A 20 7.09 27.12 -35.65
C ALA A 20 6.37 25.76 -35.56
N ILE A 21 6.15 25.10 -36.69
CA ILE A 21 5.55 23.75 -36.73
C ILE A 21 6.43 22.75 -35.97
N GLY A 22 7.76 22.79 -36.17
CA GLY A 22 8.70 21.93 -35.47
C GLY A 22 8.70 22.13 -33.95
N ILE A 23 8.63 23.38 -33.49
CA ILE A 23 8.54 23.72 -32.06
C ILE A 23 7.23 23.19 -31.46
N VAL A 24 6.10 23.42 -32.13
CA VAL A 24 4.79 22.93 -31.67
C VAL A 24 4.77 21.41 -31.61
N ALA A 25 5.32 20.73 -32.62
CA ALA A 25 5.42 19.27 -32.63
C ALA A 25 6.32 18.75 -31.49
N PHE A 26 7.45 19.40 -31.22
CA PHE A 26 8.35 19.02 -30.14
C PHE A 26 7.71 19.19 -28.76
N VAL A 27 7.00 20.30 -28.54
CA VAL A 27 6.24 20.54 -27.30
C VAL A 27 5.14 19.48 -27.13
N ALA A 28 4.36 19.21 -28.19
CA ALA A 28 3.29 18.21 -28.14
C ALA A 28 3.80 16.79 -27.90
N VAL A 29 4.97 16.43 -28.43
CA VAL A 29 5.60 15.13 -28.18
C VAL A 29 6.10 15.03 -26.73
N ASN A 30 6.68 16.08 -26.17
CA ASN A 30 7.09 16.10 -24.76
C ASN A 30 5.88 16.07 -23.82
N ASP A 31 4.82 16.83 -24.09
CA ASP A 31 3.58 16.79 -23.32
C ASP A 31 2.93 15.39 -23.37
N LEU A 32 3.04 14.70 -24.50
CA LEU A 32 2.54 13.33 -24.67
C LEU A 32 3.39 12.31 -23.90
N ILE A 33 4.70 12.49 -23.86
CA ILE A 33 5.63 11.66 -23.05
C ILE A 33 5.36 11.89 -21.56
N ASP A 34 5.26 13.14 -21.11
CA ASP A 34 4.98 13.49 -19.72
C ASP A 34 3.59 12.98 -19.26
N SER A 35 2.60 12.99 -20.15
CA SER A 35 1.27 12.43 -19.88
C SER A 35 1.26 10.90 -19.83
N ALA A 36 2.09 10.24 -20.65
CA ALA A 36 2.23 8.79 -20.64
C ALA A 36 2.94 8.30 -19.36
N ASP A 37 3.96 9.02 -18.89
CA ASP A 37 4.67 8.73 -17.64
C ASP A 37 3.76 8.91 -16.41
N TRP A 38 2.90 9.94 -16.40
CA TRP A 38 1.90 10.13 -15.34
C TRP A 38 0.83 9.04 -15.30
N THR A 39 0.42 8.54 -16.46
CA THR A 39 -0.55 7.44 -16.55
C THR A 39 0.06 6.14 -16.04
N ALA A 40 1.30 5.84 -16.44
CA ALA A 40 2.05 4.69 -15.94
C ALA A 40 2.28 4.77 -14.41
N HIS A 41 2.67 5.94 -13.91
CA HIS A 41 2.87 6.18 -12.47
C HIS A 41 1.57 5.99 -11.67
N THR A 42 0.44 6.49 -12.18
CA THR A 42 -0.87 6.29 -11.55
C THR A 42 -1.24 4.81 -11.51
N HIS A 43 -0.93 4.04 -12.56
CA HIS A 43 -1.16 2.59 -12.57
C HIS A 43 -0.25 1.86 -11.57
N GLU A 44 1.02 2.23 -11.46
CA GLU A 44 1.94 1.62 -10.48
C GLU A 44 1.51 1.88 -9.03
N VAL A 45 1.04 3.10 -8.72
CA VAL A 45 0.53 3.44 -7.38
C VAL A 45 -0.77 2.69 -7.08
N LEU A 46 -1.66 2.53 -8.07
CA LEU A 46 -2.91 1.80 -7.92
C LEU A 46 -2.66 0.29 -7.73
N GLU A 47 -1.74 -0.28 -8.51
CA GLU A 47 -1.33 -1.68 -8.39
C GLU A 47 -0.69 -1.94 -7.02
N ALA A 48 0.25 -1.10 -6.58
CA ALA A 48 0.85 -1.22 -5.26
C ALA A 48 -0.18 -1.15 -4.13
N SER A 49 -1.22 -0.32 -4.28
CA SER A 49 -2.31 -0.22 -3.30
C SER A 49 -3.20 -1.46 -3.31
N SER A 50 -3.54 -1.97 -4.49
CA SER A 50 -4.35 -3.20 -4.63
C SER A 50 -3.61 -4.43 -4.12
N SER A 51 -2.30 -4.53 -4.35
CA SER A 51 -1.47 -5.61 -3.82
C SER A 51 -1.39 -5.54 -2.30
N LEU A 52 -1.19 -4.33 -1.73
CA LEU A 52 -1.18 -4.15 -0.28
C LEU A 52 -2.50 -4.63 0.37
N GLU A 53 -3.64 -4.26 -0.20
CA GLU A 53 -4.95 -4.70 0.31
C GLU A 53 -5.12 -6.23 0.22
N ALA A 54 -4.66 -6.84 -0.87
CA ALA A 54 -4.70 -8.29 -1.02
C ALA A 54 -3.83 -9.00 0.03
N ASP A 55 -2.58 -8.56 0.20
CA ASP A 55 -1.64 -9.13 1.16
C ASP A 55 -2.18 -9.04 2.60
N LEU A 56 -2.80 -7.91 2.98
CA LEU A 56 -3.42 -7.75 4.30
C LEU A 56 -4.61 -8.69 4.52
N ASN A 57 -5.47 -8.84 3.51
CA ASN A 57 -6.60 -9.77 3.58
C ASN A 57 -6.12 -11.24 3.69
N PHE A 58 -5.05 -11.60 2.98
CA PHE A 58 -4.45 -12.92 3.09
C PHE A 58 -3.80 -13.14 4.45
N ALA A 59 -3.08 -12.14 4.97
CA ALA A 59 -2.50 -12.19 6.32
C ALA A 59 -3.59 -12.40 7.39
N GLU A 60 -4.70 -11.66 7.31
CA GLU A 60 -5.84 -11.83 8.23
C GLU A 60 -6.47 -13.22 8.10
N THR A 61 -6.68 -13.69 6.87
CA THR A 61 -7.25 -15.02 6.61
C THR A 61 -6.35 -16.13 7.16
N ALA A 62 -5.04 -16.02 6.95
CA ALA A 62 -4.04 -16.95 7.46
C ALA A 62 -3.98 -16.93 8.99
N ALA A 63 -3.94 -15.74 9.61
CA ALA A 63 -3.99 -15.61 11.07
C ALA A 63 -5.23 -16.27 11.67
N ARG A 64 -6.41 -16.06 11.08
CA ARG A 64 -7.65 -16.73 11.51
C ARG A 64 -7.58 -18.25 11.31
N GLY A 65 -7.02 -18.71 10.19
CA GLY A 65 -6.79 -20.12 9.91
C GLY A 65 -5.91 -20.78 10.97
N TYR A 66 -4.81 -20.11 11.36
CA TYR A 66 -3.93 -20.56 12.43
C TYR A 66 -4.64 -20.59 13.78
N VAL A 67 -5.35 -19.51 14.13
CA VAL A 67 -6.09 -19.43 15.40
C VAL A 67 -7.07 -20.58 15.54
N ILE A 68 -7.82 -20.91 14.48
CA ILE A 68 -8.81 -22.00 14.49
C ILE A 68 -8.15 -23.38 14.53
N SER A 69 -7.18 -23.63 13.66
CA SER A 69 -6.62 -24.98 13.44
C SER A 69 -5.41 -25.32 14.30
N GLY A 70 -4.57 -24.33 14.62
CA GLY A 70 -3.22 -24.52 15.16
C GLY A 70 -2.20 -25.06 14.14
N ASP A 71 -2.54 -25.10 12.85
CA ASP A 71 -1.66 -25.62 11.80
C ASP A 71 -0.58 -24.60 11.42
N ALA A 72 0.69 -24.98 11.58
CA ALA A 72 1.86 -24.16 11.28
C ALA A 72 1.92 -23.66 9.82
N PHE A 73 1.24 -24.31 8.88
CA PHE A 73 1.11 -23.82 7.50
C PHE A 73 0.50 -22.40 7.48
N TYR A 74 -0.59 -22.18 8.22
CA TYR A 74 -1.24 -20.87 8.28
C TYR A 74 -0.39 -19.81 8.98
N LEU A 75 0.46 -20.22 9.94
CA LEU A 75 1.40 -19.31 10.59
C LEU A 75 2.48 -18.83 9.62
N ALA A 76 2.99 -19.73 8.77
CA ALA A 76 3.95 -19.40 7.73
C ALA A 76 3.33 -18.44 6.70
N GLU A 77 2.12 -18.75 6.20
CA GLU A 77 1.40 -17.87 5.28
C GLU A 77 1.14 -16.48 5.88
N TYR A 78 0.74 -16.39 7.16
CA TYR A 78 0.60 -15.09 7.82
C TYR A 78 1.92 -14.30 7.81
N SER A 79 3.03 -14.95 8.15
CA SER A 79 4.34 -14.30 8.20
C SER A 79 4.77 -13.77 6.83
N ASP A 80 4.60 -14.58 5.78
CA ASP A 80 4.96 -14.22 4.41
C ASP A 80 4.14 -13.04 3.91
N GLN A 81 2.82 -13.05 4.13
CA GLN A 81 1.92 -11.97 3.70
C GLN A 81 2.12 -10.69 4.50
N ALA A 82 2.39 -10.79 5.81
CA ALA A 82 2.74 -9.62 6.63
C ALA A 82 4.04 -8.97 6.15
N ASN A 83 5.02 -9.75 5.70
CA ASN A 83 6.26 -9.24 5.13
C ASN A 83 6.04 -8.61 3.74
N ALA A 84 5.21 -9.23 2.90
CA ALA A 84 4.83 -8.68 1.59
C ALA A 84 4.15 -7.30 1.72
N ALA A 85 3.18 -7.17 2.63
CA ALA A 85 2.51 -5.90 2.91
C ALA A 85 3.49 -4.80 3.35
N ARG A 86 4.44 -5.11 4.25
CA ARG A 86 5.49 -4.16 4.68
C ARG A 86 6.40 -3.77 3.51
N ALA A 87 6.75 -4.70 2.63
CA ALA A 87 7.55 -4.42 1.46
C ALA A 87 6.81 -3.52 0.45
N MET A 88 5.50 -3.71 0.26
CA MET A 88 4.68 -2.84 -0.59
C MET A 88 4.59 -1.41 -0.05
N LEU A 89 4.45 -1.22 1.26
CA LEU A 89 4.52 0.11 1.88
C LEU A 89 5.87 0.79 1.64
N ALA A 90 6.97 0.05 1.80
CA ALA A 90 8.30 0.57 1.52
C ALA A 90 8.46 0.96 0.05
N ARG A 91 7.95 0.14 -0.89
CA ARG A 91 7.96 0.43 -2.32
C ARG A 91 7.13 1.67 -2.67
N ALA A 92 5.91 1.78 -2.13
CA ALA A 92 5.06 2.96 -2.32
C ALA A 92 5.74 4.24 -1.81
N ARG A 93 6.52 4.14 -0.73
CA ARG A 93 7.30 5.26 -0.19
C ARG A 93 8.43 5.70 -1.11
N VAL A 94 9.09 4.77 -1.79
CA VAL A 94 10.13 5.09 -2.80
C VAL A 94 9.49 5.73 -4.03
N LEU A 95 8.36 5.21 -4.50
CA LEU A 95 7.68 5.72 -5.70
C LEU A 95 7.15 7.14 -5.51
N THR A 96 6.82 7.55 -4.29
CA THR A 96 6.17 8.84 -4.01
C THR A 96 7.12 9.85 -3.33
N VAL A 97 8.44 9.68 -3.47
CA VAL A 97 9.44 10.52 -2.78
C VAL A 97 9.36 12.00 -3.18
N ASP A 98 8.87 12.29 -4.37
CA ASP A 98 8.70 13.61 -4.95
C ASP A 98 7.41 14.32 -4.47
N ASN A 99 6.52 13.61 -3.76
CA ASN A 99 5.21 14.11 -3.36
C ASN A 99 5.00 14.03 -1.85
N ALA A 100 5.28 15.14 -1.16
CA ALA A 100 5.12 15.26 0.29
C ALA A 100 3.68 14.98 0.78
N GLY A 101 2.66 15.34 -0.01
CA GLY A 101 1.27 15.06 0.34
C GLY A 101 0.93 13.56 0.29
N GLN A 102 1.51 12.83 -0.66
CA GLN A 102 1.39 11.37 -0.74
C GLN A 102 2.17 10.68 0.39
N GLN A 103 3.37 11.17 0.73
CA GLN A 103 4.14 10.66 1.87
C GLN A 103 3.36 10.75 3.19
N GLN A 104 2.72 11.90 3.46
CA GLN A 104 1.92 12.07 4.68
C GLN A 104 0.72 11.09 4.72
N ARG A 105 0.08 10.82 3.59
CA ARG A 105 -1.00 9.82 3.50
C ARG A 105 -0.47 8.40 3.71
N LEU A 106 0.72 8.09 3.18
CA LEU A 106 1.39 6.82 3.38
C LEU A 106 1.78 6.60 4.84
N ASP A 107 2.17 7.64 5.59
CA ASP A 107 2.44 7.51 7.02
C ASP A 107 1.18 7.08 7.80
N GLY A 108 0.02 7.66 7.47
CA GLY A 108 -1.26 7.24 8.05
C GLY A 108 -1.62 5.79 7.70
N ALA A 109 -1.45 5.39 6.43
CA ALA A 109 -1.68 4.03 6.00
C ALA A 109 -0.73 3.04 6.68
N ALA A 110 0.56 3.37 6.77
CA ALA A 110 1.57 2.55 7.41
C ALA A 110 1.26 2.34 8.90
N SER A 111 0.78 3.37 9.61
CA SER A 111 0.35 3.26 11.00
C SER A 111 -0.86 2.34 11.16
N ALA A 112 -1.83 2.41 10.26
CA ALA A 112 -3.00 1.53 10.32
C ALA A 112 -2.63 0.07 10.02
N VAL A 113 -1.75 -0.14 9.03
CA VAL A 113 -1.24 -1.47 8.69
C VAL A 113 -0.43 -2.07 9.82
N SER A 114 0.47 -1.30 10.45
CA SER A 114 1.24 -1.81 11.59
C SER A 114 0.32 -2.21 12.73
N GLN A 115 -0.69 -1.38 13.03
CA GLN A 115 -1.64 -1.68 14.09
C GLN A 115 -2.43 -2.98 13.82
N LEU A 116 -2.91 -3.18 12.59
CA LEU A 116 -3.58 -4.43 12.20
C LEU A 116 -2.66 -5.65 12.35
N LEU A 117 -1.41 -5.56 11.85
CA LEU A 117 -0.47 -6.66 11.93
C LEU A 117 -0.09 -6.99 13.38
N ASP A 118 0.07 -5.97 14.22
CA ASP A 118 0.35 -6.12 15.66
C ASP A 118 -0.83 -6.80 16.36
N ASP A 119 -2.06 -6.37 16.08
CA ASP A 119 -3.29 -6.99 16.62
C ASP A 119 -3.36 -8.48 16.23
N LEU A 120 -3.16 -8.82 14.96
CA LEU A 120 -3.14 -10.21 14.49
C LEU A 120 -2.04 -11.03 15.17
N SER A 121 -0.83 -10.46 15.31
CA SER A 121 0.28 -11.14 15.99
C SER A 121 -0.02 -11.42 17.46
N SER A 122 -0.75 -10.51 18.12
CA SER A 122 -1.12 -10.66 19.52
C SER A 122 -2.13 -11.79 19.73
N VAL A 123 -3.10 -11.94 18.81
CA VAL A 123 -4.07 -13.04 18.82
C VAL A 123 -3.35 -14.38 18.62
N ILE A 124 -2.39 -14.43 17.70
CA ILE A 124 -1.54 -15.61 17.46
C ILE A 124 -0.74 -15.96 18.73
N ALA A 125 -0.11 -14.98 19.38
CA ALA A 125 0.64 -15.21 20.61
C ALA A 125 -0.26 -15.74 21.76
N VAL A 126 -1.48 -15.23 21.88
CA VAL A 126 -2.45 -15.77 22.85
C VAL A 126 -2.88 -17.19 22.49
N ARG A 127 -3.05 -17.49 21.19
CA ARG A 127 -3.36 -18.85 20.72
C ARG A 127 -2.28 -19.86 21.14
N ASP A 128 -1.02 -19.47 21.05
CA ASP A 128 0.13 -20.30 21.39
C ASP A 128 0.28 -20.49 22.91
N ALA A 129 0.07 -19.43 23.67
CA ALA A 129 0.24 -19.46 25.13
C ALA A 129 -0.95 -20.11 25.87
N GLN A 130 -2.18 -19.85 25.41
CA GLN A 130 -3.40 -20.10 26.20
C GLN A 130 -4.48 -20.89 25.43
N GLY A 131 -4.25 -21.20 24.16
CA GLY A 131 -5.16 -21.99 23.35
C GLY A 131 -6.28 -21.17 22.69
N LEU A 132 -7.18 -21.89 22.00
CA LEU A 132 -8.20 -21.30 21.11
C LEU A 132 -9.20 -20.38 21.84
N LEU A 133 -9.66 -20.76 23.03
CA LEU A 133 -10.68 -19.98 23.75
C LEU A 133 -10.17 -18.60 24.16
N ALA A 134 -8.93 -18.53 24.63
CA ALA A 134 -8.28 -17.27 24.97
C ALA A 134 -8.11 -16.36 23.74
N ALA A 135 -7.69 -16.95 22.61
CA ALA A 135 -7.53 -16.22 21.35
C ALA A 135 -8.85 -15.64 20.84
N ARG A 136 -9.96 -16.38 20.97
CA ARG A 136 -11.30 -15.88 20.63
C ARG A 136 -11.68 -14.65 21.46
N VAL A 137 -11.52 -14.72 22.78
CA VAL A 137 -11.84 -13.59 23.68
C VAL A 137 -10.96 -12.37 23.36
N CYS A 138 -9.68 -12.61 23.07
CA CYS A 138 -8.78 -11.54 22.61
C CYS A 138 -9.27 -10.89 21.32
N SER A 139 -9.68 -11.67 20.32
CA SER A 139 -10.16 -11.12 19.04
C SER A 139 -11.44 -10.27 19.16
N GLU A 140 -12.25 -10.53 20.18
CA GLU A 140 -13.46 -9.76 20.48
C GLU A 140 -13.18 -8.51 21.34
N SER A 141 -12.07 -8.51 22.08
CA SER A 141 -11.61 -7.35 22.85
C SER A 141 -10.99 -6.33 21.89
N VAL A 142 -11.58 -5.14 21.80
CA VAL A 142 -11.13 -4.04 20.93
C VAL A 142 -9.66 -3.67 21.23
N GLY A 143 -8.72 -4.33 20.57
CA GLY A 143 -7.28 -4.04 20.60
C GLY A 143 -6.56 -4.26 21.94
N SER A 144 -7.13 -5.02 22.88
CA SER A 144 -6.54 -5.19 24.24
C SER A 144 -6.09 -6.61 24.57
N CYS A 145 -5.58 -7.32 23.57
CA CYS A 145 -5.07 -8.68 23.71
C CYS A 145 -3.93 -8.79 24.75
N SER A 146 -3.13 -7.72 24.89
CA SER A 146 -2.02 -7.65 25.86
C SER A 146 -2.47 -7.81 27.31
N LEU A 147 -3.73 -7.50 27.64
CA LEU A 147 -4.29 -7.61 28.99
C LEU A 147 -4.61 -9.08 29.36
N LEU A 148 -4.82 -9.93 28.34
CA LEU A 148 -5.09 -11.37 28.48
C LEU A 148 -3.81 -12.21 28.61
N LEU A 149 -2.65 -11.68 28.23
CA LEU A 149 -1.34 -12.36 28.39
C LEU A 149 -0.84 -12.42 29.85
N LEU A 150 -1.58 -11.85 30.80
CA LEU A 150 -1.27 -11.96 32.22
C LEU A 150 -1.74 -13.32 32.78
N PRO A 151 -0.85 -14.10 33.43
CA PRO A 151 -1.17 -15.43 33.95
C PRO A 151 -2.26 -15.45 35.04
N GLU A 152 -2.68 -14.29 35.57
CA GLU A 152 -3.59 -14.17 36.72
C GLU A 152 -5.07 -13.89 36.35
N LEU A 153 -5.40 -13.58 35.09
CA LEU A 153 -6.75 -13.10 34.72
C LEU A 153 -7.70 -14.16 34.14
N PHE A 154 -7.19 -15.32 33.71
CA PHE A 154 -8.01 -16.37 33.12
C PHE A 154 -9.12 -16.92 34.04
N PRO A 155 -8.91 -17.15 35.37
CA PRO A 155 -9.99 -17.61 36.23
C PRO A 155 -11.10 -16.55 36.42
N ALA A 156 -10.82 -15.26 36.20
CA ALA A 156 -11.79 -14.18 36.38
C ALA A 156 -12.78 -14.05 35.20
N VAL A 157 -12.37 -14.42 33.97
CA VAL A 157 -13.22 -14.30 32.77
C VAL A 157 -14.10 -15.55 32.55
N VAL A 158 -13.63 -16.73 32.98
CA VAL A 158 -14.40 -17.99 32.82
C VAL A 158 -15.37 -18.24 34.00
N GLY A 159 -15.29 -17.43 35.06
CA GLY A 159 -16.16 -17.54 36.23
C GLY A 159 -17.56 -16.98 36.01
N SER A 160 -18.44 -17.70 35.29
CA SER A 160 -19.92 -17.76 35.48
C SER A 160 -20.69 -18.54 34.39
N TYR A 161 -20.10 -19.50 33.68
CA TYR A 161 -20.93 -20.44 32.90
C TYR A 161 -21.30 -21.64 33.78
N LYS A 162 -22.44 -21.51 34.48
CA LYS A 162 -23.08 -22.62 35.21
C LYS A 162 -24.14 -23.24 34.27
N PRO A 163 -24.20 -24.58 34.14
CA PRO A 163 -25.11 -25.27 33.22
C PRO A 163 -26.59 -25.03 33.53
#